data_AF-A0A379GF38-F1
#
_entry.id   AF-A0A379GF38-F1
#
_cell.length_a   1.000
_cell.length_b   1.000
_cell.length_c   1.000
_cell.angle_alpha   90.00
_cell.angle_beta   90.00
_cell.angle_gamma   90.00
#
_symmetry.space_group_name_H-M   'P 1'
#
loop_
_entity.id
_entity.type
_entity.pdbx_description
1 polymer ?
#
loop_
_entity_poly.entity_id
_entity_poly.type
_entity_poly.pdbx_seq_one_letter_code
_entity_poly.pdbx_strand_id
1 'polypeptide(L)'
;MIAHCSTNLHYLTRKAPFGKAQRVDDDGIIDFNDYAKEGDLVTIITTFPLTKDETWTKMEYGGFVFFKQGEKIAEIIGVKREAIDDGTLGLAKCA
;
A
#
# COMPACT_ATOMS: atom_id res chain seq x y z
N MET A 1 -3.12 -5.61 -13.19
CA MET A 1 -3.18 -4.19 -12.74
C MET A 1 -1.80 -3.58 -12.89
N ILE A 2 -1.71 -2.31 -13.28
CA ILE A 2 -0.45 -1.55 -13.35
C ILE A 2 -0.60 -0.35 -12.44
N ALA A 3 0.39 -0.12 -11.57
CA ALA A 3 0.46 1.05 -10.71
C ALA A 3 1.63 1.93 -11.15
N HIS A 4 1.39 3.23 -11.28
CA HIS A 4 2.41 4.24 -11.61
C HIS A 4 2.49 5.25 -10.47
N CYS A 5 3.67 5.39 -9.86
CA CYS A 5 3.89 6.31 -8.75
C CYS A 5 4.26 7.70 -9.30
N SER A 6 3.28 8.59 -9.37
CA SER A 6 3.53 9.98 -9.81
C SER A 6 4.01 10.89 -8.67
N THR A 7 3.58 10.66 -7.43
CA THR A 7 4.02 11.45 -6.26
C THR A 7 4.32 10.55 -5.08
N ASN A 8 3.29 10.01 -4.44
CA ASN A 8 3.41 9.08 -3.33
C ASN A 8 2.48 7.88 -3.56
N LEU A 9 3.05 6.69 -3.59
CA LEU A 9 2.30 5.46 -3.69
C LEU A 9 2.97 4.37 -2.89
N HIS A 10 2.16 3.60 -2.18
CA HIS A 10 2.58 2.49 -1.35
C HIS A 10 1.74 1.29 -1.71
N TYR A 11 2.32 0.10 -1.56
CA TYR A 11 1.57 -1.14 -1.71
C TYR A 11 1.91 -2.13 -0.60
N LEU A 12 0.93 -2.97 -0.29
CA LEU A 12 1.04 -4.06 0.67
C LEU A 12 0.29 -5.26 0.08
N THR A 13 0.91 -6.43 0.12
CA THR A 13 0.25 -7.68 -0.31
C THR A 13 -0.02 -8.55 0.90
N ARG A 14 -1.28 -8.95 1.07
CA ARG A 14 -1.76 -9.83 2.13
C ARG A 14 -2.21 -11.17 1.54
N LYS A 15 -2.01 -12.23 2.30
CA LYS A 15 -2.51 -13.58 2.01
C LYS A 15 -3.23 -14.09 3.25
N ALA A 16 -4.20 -14.99 3.06
CA ALA A 16 -4.81 -15.72 4.18
C ALA A 16 -3.74 -16.40 5.07
N PRO A 17 -3.96 -16.46 6.40
CA PRO A 17 -5.09 -15.86 7.13
C PRO A 17 -4.96 -14.32 7.22
N PHE A 18 -6.03 -13.61 6.86
CA PHE A 18 -5.97 -12.16 6.70
C PHE A 18 -5.99 -11.42 8.03
N GLY A 19 -6.79 -11.85 8.99
CA GLY A 19 -6.78 -11.28 10.34
C GLY A 19 -7.14 -9.79 10.38
N LYS A 20 -6.72 -9.13 11.46
CA LYS A 20 -7.01 -7.72 11.73
C LYS A 20 -5.78 -6.84 11.52
N ALA A 21 -5.99 -5.56 11.26
CA ALA A 21 -4.92 -4.56 11.28
C ALA A 21 -5.41 -3.24 11.88
N GLN A 22 -4.50 -2.49 12.49
CA GLN A 22 -4.80 -1.22 13.16
C GLN A 22 -4.63 -0.05 12.20
N ARG A 23 -5.69 0.76 12.05
CA ARG A 23 -5.67 1.92 11.16
C ARG A 23 -4.73 3.01 11.67
N VAL A 24 -4.14 3.75 10.73
CA VAL A 24 -3.20 4.84 11.04
C VAL A 24 -3.91 6.11 11.54
N ASP A 25 -5.05 6.45 10.92
CA ASP A 25 -5.72 7.75 11.09
C ASP A 25 -6.56 7.84 12.37
N ASP A 26 -7.20 6.75 12.74
CA ASP A 26 -7.87 6.58 14.02
C ASP A 26 -7.55 5.17 14.50
N ASP A 27 -7.44 4.96 15.81
CA ASP A 27 -7.04 3.67 16.40
C ASP A 27 -8.08 2.54 16.19
N GLY A 28 -8.97 2.67 15.20
CA GLY A 28 -9.87 1.65 14.74
C GLY A 28 -9.14 0.45 14.15
N ILE A 29 -9.83 -0.69 14.18
CA ILE A 29 -9.34 -1.96 13.68
C ILE A 29 -10.17 -2.35 12.47
N ILE A 30 -9.50 -2.73 11.38
CA ILE A 30 -10.14 -3.33 10.21
C ILE A 30 -9.89 -4.84 10.25
N ASP A 31 -10.97 -5.62 10.14
CA ASP A 31 -10.89 -7.08 9.97
C ASP A 31 -10.92 -7.39 8.47
N PHE A 32 -9.82 -7.94 7.96
CA PHE A 32 -9.70 -8.24 6.53
C PHE A 32 -10.38 -9.56 6.15
N ASN A 33 -10.78 -10.40 7.12
CA ASN A 33 -11.58 -11.58 6.83
C ASN A 33 -12.98 -11.23 6.30
N ASP A 34 -13.46 -10.01 6.54
CA ASP A 34 -14.73 -9.51 5.98
C ASP A 34 -14.63 -9.21 4.48
N TYR A 35 -13.41 -9.09 3.94
CA TYR A 35 -13.15 -8.62 2.57
C TYR A 35 -12.42 -9.64 1.69
N ALA A 36 -11.82 -10.68 2.27
CA ALA A 36 -11.06 -11.71 1.55
C ALA A 36 -11.20 -13.08 2.23
N LYS A 37 -11.14 -14.15 1.43
CA LYS A 37 -11.37 -15.53 1.87
C LYS A 37 -10.08 -16.34 1.90
N GLU A 38 -10.12 -17.52 2.52
CA GLU A 38 -9.03 -18.48 2.40
C GLU A 38 -8.66 -18.75 0.94
N GLY A 39 -7.36 -18.69 0.65
CA GLY A 39 -6.81 -18.86 -0.71
C GLY A 39 -6.60 -17.55 -1.47
N ASP A 40 -7.21 -16.44 -1.06
CA ASP A 40 -7.03 -15.16 -1.73
C ASP A 40 -5.64 -14.56 -1.47
N LEU A 41 -5.15 -13.82 -2.47
CA LEU A 41 -3.98 -12.96 -2.40
C LEU A 41 -4.42 -11.56 -2.82
N VAL A 42 -4.29 -10.58 -1.92
CA VAL A 42 -4.81 -9.24 -2.11
C VAL A 42 -3.68 -8.23 -2.00
N THR A 43 -3.48 -7.43 -3.06
CA THR A 43 -2.60 -6.25 -3.00
C THR A 43 -3.43 -5.00 -2.80
N ILE A 44 -3.12 -4.25 -1.75
CA ILE A 44 -3.68 -2.94 -1.46
C ILE A 44 -2.69 -1.89 -1.95
N ILE A 45 -3.19 -0.84 -2.62
CA ILE A 45 -2.39 0.25 -3.16
C ILE A 45 -3.01 1.58 -2.73
N THR A 46 -2.22 2.43 -2.09
CA THR A 46 -2.69 3.69 -1.50
C THR A 46 -1.61 4.76 -1.55
N THR A 47 -2.00 6.02 -1.44
CA THR A 47 -1.03 7.13 -1.37
C THR A 47 -0.21 7.09 -0.08
N PHE A 48 -0.81 6.61 1.03
CA PHE A 48 -0.17 6.43 2.34
C PHE A 48 -0.50 5.06 2.96
N PRO A 49 0.42 4.49 3.78
CA PRO A 49 0.12 3.31 4.59
C PRO A 49 -1.14 3.51 5.41
N LEU A 50 -2.11 2.59 5.30
CA LEU A 50 -3.36 2.69 6.06
C LEU A 50 -3.28 2.05 7.44
N THR A 51 -2.28 1.20 7.67
CA THR A 51 -2.17 0.37 8.87
C THR A 51 -0.80 0.55 9.54
N LYS A 52 -0.77 0.47 10.87
CA LYS A 52 0.43 0.72 11.70
C LYS A 52 1.30 -0.53 11.88
N ASP A 53 0.67 -1.69 11.87
CA ASP A 53 1.22 -2.99 12.23
C ASP A 53 1.68 -3.82 11.02
N GLU A 54 1.85 -3.18 9.87
CA GLU A 54 2.21 -3.84 8.62
C GLU A 54 3.33 -3.11 7.87
N THR A 55 4.11 -3.86 7.10
CA THR A 55 5.18 -3.29 6.28
C THR A 55 4.65 -2.93 4.89
N TRP A 56 4.49 -1.64 4.67
CA TRP A 56 4.13 -1.09 3.36
C TRP A 56 5.37 -0.81 2.53
N THR A 57 5.34 -1.19 1.25
CA THR A 57 6.43 -0.86 0.31
C THR A 57 6.13 0.48 -0.35
N LYS A 58 7.00 1.47 -0.14
CA LYS A 58 6.95 2.74 -0.87
C LYS A 58 7.49 2.55 -2.29
N MET A 59 6.74 3.03 -3.27
CA MET A 59 7.19 3.13 -4.65
C MET A 59 7.97 4.42 -4.86
N GLU A 60 9.06 4.33 -5.62
CA GLU A 60 9.87 5.50 -5.98
C GLU A 60 9.20 6.33 -7.09
N TYR A 61 9.51 7.62 -7.14
CA TYR A 61 8.91 8.58 -8.07
C TYR A 61 9.14 8.18 -9.53
N GLY A 62 8.08 8.11 -10.32
CA GLY A 62 8.08 7.65 -11.71
C GLY A 62 8.20 6.13 -11.88
N GLY A 63 8.20 5.36 -10.78
CA GLY A 63 8.27 3.92 -10.79
C GLY A 63 6.97 3.25 -11.20
N PHE A 64 7.07 2.01 -11.67
CA PHE A 64 5.94 1.17 -12.07
C PHE A 64 5.95 -0.16 -11.35
N VAL A 65 4.79 -0.64 -10.92
CA VAL A 65 4.63 -2.01 -10.43
C VAL A 65 3.52 -2.71 -11.20
N PHE A 66 3.81 -3.94 -11.64
CA PHE A 66 2.90 -4.78 -12.39
C PHE A 66 2.39 -5.89 -11.48
N PHE A 67 1.07 -5.98 -11.34
CA PHE A 67 0.41 -6.97 -10.51
C PHE A 67 -0.47 -7.90 -11.34
N LYS A 68 -0.43 -9.19 -11.02
CA LYS A 68 -1.31 -10.21 -11.60
C LYS A 68 -1.79 -11.12 -10.48
N GLN A 69 -3.12 -11.30 -10.37
CA GLN A 69 -3.74 -12.15 -9.34
C GLN A 69 -3.31 -11.80 -7.90
N GLY A 70 -3.14 -10.50 -7.60
CA GLY A 70 -2.69 -10.04 -6.29
C GLY A 70 -1.20 -10.24 -5.99
N GLU A 71 -0.41 -10.71 -6.95
CA GLU A 71 1.04 -10.85 -6.80
C GLU A 71 1.77 -9.77 -7.59
N LYS A 72 2.87 -9.26 -7.02
CA LYS A 72 3.83 -8.42 -7.74
C LYS A 72 4.63 -9.27 -8.71
N ILE A 73 4.49 -8.99 -10.00
CA ILE A 73 5.18 -9.72 -11.08
C ILE A 73 6.48 -9.03 -11.47
N ALA A 74 6.47 -7.70 -11.53
CA ALA A 74 7.63 -6.92 -11.92
C ALA A 74 7.53 -5.51 -11.34
N GLU A 75 8.69 -4.88 -11.18
CA GLU A 75 8.81 -3.51 -10.72
C GLU A 75 9.92 -2.79 -11.49
N ILE A 76 9.60 -1.63 -12.02
CA ILE A 76 10.56 -0.69 -12.59
C ILE A 76 10.75 0.38 -11.54
N ILE A 77 11.92 0.38 -10.90
CA ILE A 77 12.24 1.31 -9.82
C ILE A 77 12.43 2.71 -10.41
N GLY A 78 11.70 3.67 -9.84
CA GLY A 78 11.80 5.08 -10.19
C GLY A 78 13.03 5.75 -9.56
N VAL A 79 12.96 7.07 -9.44
CA VAL A 79 14.03 7.87 -8.83
C VAL A 79 13.68 8.15 -7.38
N LYS A 80 14.65 7.97 -6.49
CA LYS A 80 14.50 8.34 -5.08
C LYS A 80 14.28 9.85 -4.96
N ARG A 81 13.14 10.23 -4.39
CA ARG A 81 12.77 11.61 -4.12
C ARG A 81 12.10 11.71 -2.75
N GLU A 82 12.31 12.83 -2.07
CA GLU A 82 11.52 13.14 -0.88
C GLU A 82 10.05 13.30 -1.25
N ALA A 83 9.17 12.90 -0.34
CA ALA A 83 7.74 13.09 -0.52
C ALA A 83 7.45 14.58 -0.60
N ILE A 84 6.80 15.01 -1.68
CA ILE A 84 6.31 16.39 -1.81
C ILE A 84 4.91 16.43 -1.24
N ASP A 85 4.62 17.44 -0.44
CA ASP A 85 3.25 17.75 -0.05
C ASP A 85 2.49 18.37 -1.22
N ASP A 86 1.79 17.52 -1.98
CA ASP A 86 0.91 17.90 -3.08
C ASP A 86 -0.57 17.90 -2.63
N GLY A 87 -0.84 17.85 -1.32
CA GLY A 87 -2.18 17.71 -0.75
C GLY A 87 -2.69 16.27 -0.70
N THR A 88 -1.93 15.28 -1.19
CA THR A 88 -2.29 13.86 -1.06
C THR A 88 -1.72 13.20 0.21
N LEU A 89 -0.92 13.93 0.99
CA LEU A 89 -0.26 13.43 2.21
C LEU A 89 -1.20 12.95 3.32
N GLY A 90 -2.49 13.32 3.26
CA GLY A 90 -3.44 13.03 4.31
C GLY A 90 -3.02 13.66 5.66
N LEU A 91 -3.45 13.05 6.77
CA LEU A 91 -3.08 13.48 8.12
C LEU A 91 -1.67 13.03 8.55
N ALA A 92 -1.04 12.16 7.75
CA ALA A 92 0.32 11.69 7.96
C ALA A 92 1.31 12.77 7.52
N LYS A 93 1.38 13.88 8.27
CA LYS A 93 2.49 14.82 8.17
C LYS A 93 3.77 14.05 8.46
N CYS A 94 4.72 14.15 7.54
CA CYS A 94 6.07 13.60 7.61
C CYS A 94 6.64 13.69 9.03
N ALA A 95 7.03 12.55 9.59
CA ALA A 95 7.98 12.49 10.69
C ALA A 95 9.41 12.56 10.11
#